data_AF-A0A7Y4HA09-F1
#
_entry.id   AF-A0A7Y4HA09-F1
#
_cell.length_a   1.000
_cell.length_b   1.000
_cell.length_c   1.000
_cell.angle_alpha   90.00
_cell.angle_beta   90.00
_cell.angle_gamma   90.00
#
_symmetry.space_group_name_H-M   'P 1'
#
loop_
_entity.id
_entity.type
_entity.pdbx_description
1 polymer ?
#
loop_
_entity_poly.entity_id
_entity_poly.type
_entity_poly.pdbx_seq_one_letter_code
_entity_poly.pdbx_strand_id
1 'polypeptide(L)'
;MSQPSFWWQRYGTLAQMAQAAVALLGFVAILFQINEIRTNNRAASARQAFLGYTDLAFKNPKFAQPDYEQIKAAGRDEQVQYESFVTYFLYACEEAISAFAGKREWQASCDYDLKPHLPFLCEKNAAQPAYLATYGAETQQWIKTSLKTASVTPPDCKLGKT
;
A
#
# COMPACT_ATOMS: atom_id res chain seq x y z
N MET A 1 -70.79 -24.82 -4.22
CA MET A 1 -70.52 -23.45 -4.70
C MET A 1 -69.01 -23.31 -4.87
N SER A 2 -68.50 -23.46 -6.08
CA SER A 2 -67.09 -23.29 -6.42
C SER A 2 -66.80 -21.80 -6.59
N GLN A 3 -65.94 -21.25 -5.73
CA GLN A 3 -65.44 -19.87 -5.83
C GLN A 3 -64.70 -19.68 -7.18
N PRO A 4 -65.04 -18.67 -7.99
CA PRO A 4 -64.29 -18.41 -9.22
C PRO A 4 -62.93 -17.84 -8.82
N SER A 5 -61.84 -18.57 -9.11
CA SER A 5 -60.49 -18.03 -8.89
C SER A 5 -60.31 -16.83 -9.82
N PHE A 6 -60.38 -15.62 -9.26
CA PHE A 6 -60.30 -14.39 -10.01
C PHE A 6 -58.92 -14.26 -10.65
N TRP A 7 -58.89 -14.02 -11.95
CA TRP A 7 -57.66 -13.97 -12.75
C TRP A 7 -56.61 -12.98 -12.17
N TRP A 8 -57.06 -11.92 -11.50
CA TRP A 8 -56.23 -10.94 -10.80
C TRP A 8 -55.39 -11.52 -9.65
N GLN A 9 -55.88 -12.55 -8.96
CA GLN A 9 -55.11 -13.22 -7.89
C GLN A 9 -53.88 -13.96 -8.45
N ARG A 10 -53.95 -14.48 -9.68
CA ARG A 10 -52.78 -15.08 -10.37
C ARG A 10 -51.74 -14.03 -10.78
N TYR A 11 -52.17 -12.81 -11.12
CA TYR A 11 -51.24 -11.71 -11.45
C TYR A 11 -50.66 -11.02 -10.22
N GLY A 12 -51.38 -11.01 -9.09
CA GLY A 12 -50.89 -10.47 -7.83
C GLY A 12 -49.67 -11.22 -7.27
N THR A 13 -49.69 -12.56 -7.29
CA THR A 13 -48.54 -13.36 -6.85
C THR A 13 -47.34 -13.20 -7.79
N LEU A 14 -47.58 -13.14 -9.10
CA LEU A 14 -46.53 -12.85 -10.09
C LEU A 14 -45.91 -11.46 -9.89
N ALA A 15 -46.71 -10.44 -9.58
CA ALA A 15 -46.21 -9.10 -9.29
C ALA A 15 -45.35 -9.06 -8.02
N GLN A 16 -45.76 -9.78 -6.96
CA GLN A 16 -44.97 -9.90 -5.73
C GLN A 16 -43.65 -10.64 -5.98
N MET A 17 -43.67 -11.74 -6.75
CA MET A 17 -42.45 -12.44 -7.15
C MET A 17 -41.53 -11.57 -8.01
N ALA A 18 -42.09 -10.78 -8.93
CA ALA A 18 -41.33 -9.85 -9.75
C ALA A 18 -40.69 -8.73 -8.90
N GLN A 19 -41.44 -8.15 -7.96
CA GLN A 19 -40.90 -7.14 -7.04
C GLN A 19 -39.79 -7.73 -6.16
N ALA A 20 -39.98 -8.95 -5.64
CA ALA A 20 -38.95 -9.64 -4.87
C ALA A 20 -37.69 -9.90 -5.71
N ALA A 21 -37.84 -10.32 -6.96
CA ALA A 21 -36.72 -10.53 -7.88
C ALA A 21 -35.98 -9.23 -8.19
N VAL A 22 -36.69 -8.13 -8.48
CA VAL A 22 -36.09 -6.80 -8.71
C VAL A 22 -35.35 -6.31 -7.45
N ALA A 23 -35.94 -6.48 -6.27
CA ALA A 23 -35.30 -6.12 -5.01
C ALA A 23 -34.01 -6.92 -4.77
N LEU A 24 -34.01 -8.23 -5.05
CA LEU A 24 -32.81 -9.08 -4.96
C LEU A 24 -31.72 -8.63 -5.94
N LEU A 25 -32.08 -8.34 -7.19
CA LEU A 25 -31.14 -7.84 -8.19
C LEU A 25 -30.56 -6.47 -7.79
N GLY A 26 -31.39 -5.58 -7.26
CA GLY A 26 -30.95 -4.29 -6.72
C GLY A 26 -29.94 -4.46 -5.58
N PHE A 27 -30.19 -5.39 -4.66
CA PHE A 27 -29.27 -5.70 -3.57
C PHE A 27 -27.92 -6.22 -4.08
N VAL A 28 -27.93 -7.14 -5.05
CA VAL A 28 -26.71 -7.66 -5.68
C VAL A 28 -25.93 -6.53 -6.37
N ALA A 29 -26.61 -5.64 -7.09
CA ALA A 29 -25.97 -4.48 -7.72
C ALA A 29 -25.30 -3.55 -6.70
N ILE A 30 -25.91 -3.35 -5.53
CA ILE A 30 -25.31 -2.57 -4.43
C ILE A 30 -24.04 -3.25 -3.91
N LEU A 31 -24.02 -4.59 -3.77
CA LEU A 31 -22.82 -5.31 -3.33
C LEU A 31 -21.64 -5.11 -4.30
N PHE A 32 -21.90 -5.15 -5.61
CA PHE A 32 -20.89 -4.83 -6.62
C PHE A 32 -20.39 -3.39 -6.50
N GLN A 33 -21.30 -2.42 -6.36
CA GLN A 33 -20.92 -1.01 -6.18
C GLN A 33 -20.06 -0.80 -4.93
N ILE A 34 -20.40 -1.44 -3.81
CA ILE A 34 -19.62 -1.33 -2.57
C ILE A 34 -18.19 -1.85 -2.80
N ASN A 35 -18.03 -2.96 -3.52
CA ASN A 35 -16.71 -3.50 -3.81
C ASN A 35 -15.89 -2.51 -4.67
N GLU A 36 -16.50 -1.97 -5.73
CA GLU A 36 -15.85 -1.01 -6.62
C GLU A 36 -15.47 0.31 -5.92
N ILE A 37 -16.35 0.82 -5.05
CA ILE A 37 -16.07 1.98 -4.22
C ILE A 37 -14.88 1.72 -3.29
N ARG A 38 -14.83 0.53 -2.66
CA ARG A 38 -13.70 0.16 -1.78
C ARG A 38 -12.39 0.09 -2.54
N THR A 39 -12.37 -0.52 -3.72
CA THR A 39 -11.16 -0.61 -4.55
C THR A 39 -10.72 0.77 -5.04
N ASN A 40 -11.65 1.62 -5.46
CA ASN A 40 -11.35 2.97 -5.92
C ASN A 40 -10.83 3.85 -4.78
N ASN A 41 -11.44 3.77 -3.59
CA ASN A 41 -11.00 4.52 -2.42
C ASN A 41 -9.59 4.11 -1.96
N ARG A 42 -9.27 2.81 -1.97
CA ARG A 42 -7.90 2.32 -1.69
C ARG A 42 -6.90 2.87 -2.70
N ALA A 43 -7.21 2.78 -4.00
CA ALA A 43 -6.36 3.31 -5.05
C ALA A 43 -6.17 4.85 -4.97
N ALA A 44 -7.21 5.59 -4.60
CA ALA A 44 -7.12 7.04 -4.39
C ALA A 44 -6.25 7.39 -3.18
N SER A 45 -6.45 6.72 -2.05
CA SER A 45 -5.65 6.91 -0.83
C SER A 45 -4.18 6.58 -1.07
N ALA A 46 -3.88 5.47 -1.75
CA ALA A 46 -2.52 5.07 -2.07
C ALA A 46 -1.79 6.09 -2.96
N ARG A 47 -2.47 6.63 -3.98
CA ARG A 47 -1.92 7.74 -4.80
C ARG A 47 -1.64 8.97 -3.96
N GLN A 48 -2.55 9.32 -3.06
CA GLN A 48 -2.38 10.49 -2.20
C GLN A 48 -1.18 10.33 -1.27
N ALA A 49 -1.00 9.15 -0.65
CA ALA A 49 0.17 8.85 0.18
C ALA A 49 1.47 8.92 -0.63
N PHE A 50 1.48 8.31 -1.82
CA PHE A 50 2.65 8.33 -2.70
C PHE A 50 3.00 9.73 -3.19
N LEU A 51 2.01 10.51 -3.65
CA LEU A 51 2.22 11.92 -4.02
C LEU A 51 2.73 12.76 -2.85
N GLY A 52 2.22 12.51 -1.64
CA GLY A 52 2.71 13.16 -0.43
C GLY A 52 4.17 12.82 -0.12
N TYR A 53 4.57 11.56 -0.30
CA TYR A 53 5.97 11.16 -0.23
C TYR A 53 6.81 11.84 -1.31
N THR A 54 6.37 11.85 -2.57
CA THR A 54 7.10 12.48 -3.68
C THR A 54 7.30 13.97 -3.45
N ASP A 55 6.29 14.69 -2.94
CA ASP A 55 6.42 16.10 -2.56
C ASP A 55 7.42 16.29 -1.41
N LEU A 56 7.41 15.40 -0.41
CA LEU A 56 8.39 15.42 0.68
C LEU A 56 9.82 15.17 0.18
N ALA A 57 10.01 14.21 -0.73
CA ALA A 57 11.28 13.89 -1.37
C ALA A 57 11.80 15.07 -2.20
N PHE A 58 10.92 15.71 -2.96
CA PHE A 58 11.26 16.92 -3.73
C PHE A 58 11.70 18.07 -2.82
N LYS A 59 11.02 18.28 -1.69
CA LYS A 59 11.37 19.32 -0.71
C LYS A 59 12.62 19.00 0.10
N ASN A 60 13.01 17.73 0.20
CA ASN A 60 14.14 17.26 1.00
C ASN A 60 15.08 16.37 0.16
N PRO A 61 15.74 16.93 -0.88
CA PRO A 61 16.61 16.15 -1.76
C PRO A 61 17.77 15.48 -1.01
N LYS A 62 18.24 16.08 0.10
CA LYS A 62 19.25 15.49 0.99
C LYS A 62 18.82 14.18 1.66
N PHE A 63 17.51 13.94 1.78
CA PHE A 63 16.99 12.68 2.31
C PHE A 63 16.62 11.71 1.20
N ALA A 64 16.09 12.20 0.07
CA ALA A 64 15.79 11.37 -1.11
C ALA A 64 17.06 10.75 -1.73
N GLN A 65 18.18 11.46 -1.72
CA GLN A 65 19.50 10.97 -2.12
C GLN A 65 20.49 11.18 -0.97
N PRO A 66 20.43 10.33 0.07
CA PRO A 66 21.10 10.55 1.33
C PRO A 66 22.59 10.24 1.27
N ASP A 67 23.40 11.13 1.83
CA ASP A 67 24.71 10.76 2.38
C ASP A 67 24.50 10.27 3.82
N TYR A 68 24.32 8.96 3.95
CA TYR A 68 23.95 8.35 5.23
C TYR A 68 25.02 8.54 6.32
N GLU A 69 26.30 8.54 5.95
CA GLU A 69 27.39 8.76 6.91
C GLU A 69 27.37 10.21 7.43
N GLN A 70 27.12 11.18 6.54
CA GLN A 70 26.95 12.57 6.94
C GLN A 70 25.73 12.75 7.86
N ILE A 71 24.60 12.13 7.54
CA ILE A 71 23.37 12.17 8.36
C ILE A 71 23.62 11.57 9.75
N LYS A 72 24.37 10.47 9.84
CA LYS A 72 24.78 9.87 11.12
C LYS A 72 25.65 10.82 11.93
N ALA A 73 26.58 11.54 11.29
CA ALA A 73 27.48 12.46 11.97
C ALA A 73 26.81 13.80 12.39
N ALA A 74 25.73 14.21 11.72
CA ALA A 74 25.11 15.52 11.90
C ALA A 74 24.29 15.71 13.19
N GLY A 75 24.08 14.63 13.96
CA GLY A 75 23.41 14.66 15.27
C GLY A 75 22.00 14.06 15.27
N ARG A 76 21.40 14.00 16.46
CA ARG A 76 20.16 13.25 16.69
C ARG A 76 18.97 13.76 15.88
N ASP A 77 18.82 15.07 15.76
CA ASP A 77 17.65 15.65 15.09
C ASP A 77 17.61 15.33 13.60
N GLU A 78 18.76 15.39 12.92
CA GLU A 78 18.85 15.05 11.50
C GLU A 78 18.64 13.55 11.26
N GLN A 79 19.17 12.69 12.13
CA GLN A 79 18.89 11.25 12.08
C GLN A 79 17.39 10.95 12.25
N VAL A 80 16.70 11.63 13.19
CA VAL A 80 15.27 11.44 13.42
C VAL A 80 14.44 11.93 12.23
N GLN A 81 14.81 13.06 11.63
CA GLN A 81 14.15 13.56 10.41
C GLN A 81 14.30 12.56 9.25
N TYR A 82 15.51 12.02 9.06
CA TYR A 82 15.77 11.03 8.03
C TYR A 82 15.03 9.70 8.29
N GLU A 83 15.01 9.22 9.54
CA GLU A 83 14.23 8.03 9.90
C GLU A 83 12.73 8.23 9.63
N SER A 84 12.20 9.41 9.95
CA SER A 84 10.80 9.77 9.67
C SER A 84 10.51 9.84 8.17
N PHE A 85 11.46 10.38 7.39
CA PHE A 85 11.40 10.39 5.93
C PHE A 85 11.32 8.97 5.35
N VAL A 86 12.24 8.09 5.75
CA VAL A 86 12.27 6.69 5.29
C VAL A 86 11.01 5.95 5.73
N THR A 87 10.51 6.21 6.93
CA THR A 87 9.27 5.62 7.44
C THR A 87 8.08 5.99 6.56
N TYR A 88 7.94 7.26 6.19
CA TYR A 88 6.85 7.71 5.33
C TYR A 88 6.98 7.18 3.89
N PHE A 89 8.21 7.11 3.36
CA PHE A 89 8.50 6.45 2.09
C PHE A 89 8.03 4.98 2.08
N LEU A 90 8.44 4.19 3.08
CA LEU A 90 8.07 2.77 3.16
C LEU A 90 6.56 2.58 3.29
N TYR A 91 5.89 3.42 4.08
CA TYR A 91 4.43 3.41 4.20
C TYR A 91 3.74 3.73 2.85
N ALA A 92 4.20 4.78 2.16
CA ALA A 92 3.66 5.15 0.86
C ALA A 92 3.84 4.05 -0.19
N CYS A 93 4.99 3.37 -0.17
CA CYS A 93 5.25 2.22 -1.03
C CYS A 93 4.41 0.99 -0.68
N GLU A 94 4.22 0.68 0.60
CA GLU A 94 3.34 -0.40 1.05
C GLU A 94 1.90 -0.20 0.54
N GLU A 95 1.36 1.01 0.73
CA GLU A 95 0.02 1.36 0.24
C GLU A 95 -0.07 1.28 -1.30
N ALA A 96 0.93 1.78 -2.01
CA ALA A 96 0.96 1.76 -3.47
C ALA A 96 1.06 0.35 -4.05
N ILE A 97 1.98 -0.48 -3.55
CA ILE A 97 2.18 -1.86 -4.00
C ILE A 97 0.90 -2.68 -3.75
N SER A 98 0.30 -2.54 -2.57
CA SER A 98 -0.93 -3.22 -2.18
C SER A 98 -2.14 -2.78 -3.04
N ALA A 99 -2.35 -1.48 -3.21
CA ALA A 99 -3.49 -0.95 -3.96
C ALA A 99 -3.38 -1.16 -5.49
N PHE A 100 -2.16 -1.29 -6.02
CA PHE A 100 -1.88 -1.47 -7.44
C PHE A 100 -1.24 -2.81 -7.77
N ALA A 101 -1.56 -3.86 -7.01
CA ALA A 101 -1.05 -5.21 -7.24
C ALA A 101 -1.16 -5.63 -8.71
N GLY A 102 -0.05 -6.14 -9.27
CA GLY A 102 0.08 -6.52 -10.69
C GLY A 102 0.55 -5.40 -11.62
N LYS A 103 0.62 -4.15 -11.15
CA LYS A 103 1.20 -3.01 -11.90
C LYS A 103 2.66 -2.83 -11.55
N ARG A 104 3.55 -3.34 -12.42
CA ARG A 104 5.00 -3.40 -12.17
C ARG A 104 5.65 -2.02 -12.02
N GLU A 105 5.06 -0.98 -12.59
CA GLU A 105 5.58 0.39 -12.52
C GLU A 105 5.64 0.95 -11.10
N TRP A 106 4.68 0.59 -10.24
CA TRP A 106 4.66 1.04 -8.84
C TRP A 106 5.76 0.37 -8.04
N GLN A 107 5.90 -0.95 -8.21
CA GLN A 107 6.99 -1.71 -7.60
C GLN A 107 8.35 -1.17 -8.07
N ALA A 108 8.51 -0.94 -9.38
CA ALA A 108 9.76 -0.43 -9.94
C ALA A 108 10.13 0.96 -9.40
N SER A 109 9.15 1.84 -9.21
CA SER A 109 9.39 3.16 -8.60
C SER A 109 9.86 3.02 -7.16
N CYS A 110 9.21 2.16 -6.37
CA CYS A 110 9.61 1.89 -5.00
C CYS A 110 10.99 1.22 -4.92
N ASP A 111 11.31 0.28 -5.81
CA ASP A 111 12.61 -0.37 -5.88
C ASP A 111 13.73 0.64 -6.18
N TYR A 112 13.48 1.56 -7.10
CA TYR A 112 14.42 2.61 -7.47
C TYR A 112 14.74 3.54 -6.29
N ASP A 113 13.69 4.03 -5.62
CA ASP A 113 13.82 4.94 -4.49
C ASP A 113 14.32 4.24 -3.22
N LEU A 114 14.11 2.93 -3.05
CA LEU A 114 14.57 2.19 -1.88
C LEU A 114 16.10 2.07 -1.82
N LYS A 115 16.76 1.97 -2.98
CA LYS A 115 18.18 1.62 -3.07
C LYS A 115 19.10 2.51 -2.20
N PRO A 116 18.98 3.84 -2.20
CA PRO A 116 19.83 4.71 -1.37
C PRO A 116 19.59 4.55 0.15
N HIS A 117 18.44 4.00 0.55
CA HIS A 117 18.06 3.82 1.95
C HIS A 117 18.45 2.46 2.54
N LEU A 118 18.91 1.52 1.70
CA LEU A 118 19.28 0.17 2.14
C LEU A 118 20.35 0.15 3.24
N PRO A 119 21.41 0.99 3.24
CA PRO A 119 22.36 1.05 4.34
C PRO A 119 21.72 1.36 5.69
N PHE A 120 20.84 2.37 5.73
CA PHE A 120 20.08 2.72 6.92
C PHE A 120 19.17 1.57 7.38
N LEU A 121 18.44 0.96 6.45
CA LEU A 121 17.53 -0.14 6.78
C LEU A 121 18.28 -1.37 7.29
N CYS A 122 19.47 -1.64 6.77
CA CYS A 122 20.35 -2.70 7.25
C CYS A 122 20.78 -2.45 8.70
N GLU A 123 21.33 -1.28 9.00
CA GLU A 123 21.77 -0.93 10.36
C GLU A 123 20.59 -0.91 11.33
N LYS A 124 19.48 -0.26 10.94
CA LYS A 124 18.27 -0.15 11.77
C LYS A 124 17.68 -1.51 12.08
N ASN A 125 17.56 -2.40 11.09
CA ASN A 125 17.02 -3.74 11.30
C ASN A 125 17.95 -4.63 12.12
N ALA A 126 19.27 -4.45 11.99
CA ALA A 126 20.25 -5.18 12.82
C ALA A 126 20.19 -4.72 14.29
N ALA A 127 20.10 -3.41 14.53
CA ALA A 127 20.03 -2.85 15.87
C ALA A 127 18.65 -3.01 16.53
N GLN A 128 17.58 -2.92 15.73
CA GLN A 128 16.19 -2.92 16.17
C GLN A 128 15.34 -3.79 15.22
N PRO A 129 15.36 -5.12 15.36
CA PRO A 129 14.59 -6.02 14.49
C PRO A 129 13.08 -5.76 14.50
N ALA A 130 12.56 -5.18 15.58
CA ALA A 130 11.17 -4.76 15.70
C ALA A 130 10.77 -3.67 14.70
N TYR A 131 11.72 -2.89 14.17
CA TYR A 131 11.45 -1.83 13.20
C TYR A 131 10.78 -2.36 11.93
N LEU A 132 11.32 -3.42 11.32
CA LEU A 132 10.66 -4.01 10.13
C LEU A 132 9.35 -4.73 10.49
N ALA A 133 9.19 -5.19 11.73
CA ALA A 133 7.99 -5.89 12.17
C ALA A 133 6.74 -4.99 12.23
N THR A 134 6.89 -3.66 12.14
CA THR A 134 5.75 -2.72 12.09
C THR A 134 5.09 -2.64 10.72
N TYR A 135 5.71 -3.21 9.68
CA TYR A 135 5.22 -3.19 8.30
C TYR A 135 4.49 -4.49 7.92
N GLY A 136 3.70 -4.45 6.85
CA GLY A 136 3.06 -5.63 6.28
C GLY A 136 4.08 -6.70 5.85
N ALA A 137 3.65 -7.98 5.84
CA ALA A 137 4.53 -9.11 5.52
C ALA A 137 5.15 -8.99 4.11
N GLU A 138 4.42 -8.44 3.14
CA GLU A 138 4.90 -8.18 1.79
C GLU A 138 6.04 -7.14 1.78
N THR A 139 5.85 -6.02 2.47
CA THR A 139 6.88 -4.97 2.63
C THR A 139 8.13 -5.50 3.33
N GLN A 140 7.95 -6.29 4.40
CA GLN A 140 9.07 -6.94 5.08
C GLN A 140 9.87 -7.83 4.13
N GLN A 141 9.18 -8.65 3.34
CA GLN A 141 9.82 -9.55 2.39
C GLN A 141 10.50 -8.79 1.26
N TRP A 142 9.88 -7.71 0.77
CA TRP A 142 10.43 -6.80 -0.22
C TRP A 142 11.75 -6.20 0.27
N ILE A 143 11.78 -5.59 1.46
CA ILE A 143 13.00 -4.98 2.02
C ILE A 143 14.09 -6.03 2.21
N LYS A 144 13.77 -7.20 2.78
CA LYS A 144 14.74 -8.30 2.96
C LYS A 144 15.32 -8.77 1.63
N THR A 145 14.48 -8.86 0.59
CA THR A 145 14.91 -9.25 -0.75
C THR A 145 15.81 -8.18 -1.36
N SER A 146 15.46 -6.90 -1.22
CA SER A 146 16.26 -5.78 -1.73
C SER A 146 17.63 -5.68 -1.05
N LEU A 147 17.71 -5.86 0.27
CA LEU A 147 18.97 -5.94 1.02
C LEU A 147 19.87 -7.06 0.48
N LYS A 148 19.30 -8.26 0.28
CA LYS A 148 20.02 -9.41 -0.28
C LYS A 148 20.51 -9.14 -1.71
N THR A 149 19.64 -8.60 -2.57
CA THR A 149 19.96 -8.30 -3.98
C THR A 149 21.07 -7.26 -4.09
N ALA A 150 21.07 -6.24 -3.24
CA ALA A 150 22.10 -5.21 -3.21
C ALA A 150 23.37 -5.62 -2.41
N SER A 151 23.44 -6.88 -1.94
CA SER A 151 24.51 -7.38 -1.07
C SER A 151 24.76 -6.52 0.19
N VAL A 152 23.73 -5.85 0.69
CA VAL A 152 23.80 -5.01 1.90
C VAL A 152 23.55 -5.90 3.10
N THR A 153 24.62 -6.25 3.81
CA THR A 153 24.55 -7.12 4.99
C THR A 153 25.36 -6.55 6.16
N PRO A 154 24.95 -6.81 7.41
CA PRO A 154 25.77 -6.48 8.58
C PRO A 154 27.12 -7.23 8.56
N PRO A 155 28.19 -6.69 9.18
CA PRO A 155 28.21 -5.47 10.01
C PRO A 155 28.39 -4.17 9.22
N ASP A 156 28.85 -4.23 7.98
CA ASP A 156 29.24 -3.03 7.23
C ASP A 156 28.04 -2.27 6.64
N CYS A 157 26.94 -2.97 6.31
CA CYS A 157 25.72 -2.39 5.76
C CYS A 157 25.94 -1.41 4.59
N LYS A 158 26.98 -1.62 3.78
CA LYS A 158 27.26 -0.81 2.59
C LYS A 158 26.63 -1.45 1.35
N LEU A 159 26.26 -0.61 0.38
CA LEU A 159 25.87 -1.07 -0.95
C LEU A 159 27.01 -1.91 -1.53
N GLY A 160 26.70 -3.14 -1.94
CA GLY A 160 27.62 -3.95 -2.73
C GLY A 160 27.96 -3.22 -4.02
N LYS A 161 29.19 -3.42 -4.51
CA LYS A 161 29.59 -2.93 -5.83
C LYS A 161 28.68 -3.59 -6.86
N THR A 162 27.72 -2.84 -7.42
CA THR A 162 26.97 -3.23 -8.62
C THR A 162 27.87 -3.18 -9.84
#